data_AF-A0A059V9S7-F1
#
_entry.id   AF-A0A059V9S7-F1
#
_cell.length_a   1.000
_cell.length_b   1.000
_cell.length_c   1.000
_cell.angle_alpha   90.00
_cell.angle_beta   90.00
_cell.angle_gamma   90.00
#
_symmetry.space_group_name_H-M   'P 1'
#
loop_
_entity.id
_entity.type
_entity.pdbx_description
1 polymer ?
#
loop_
_entity_poly.entity_id
_entity_poly.type
_entity_poly.pdbx_seq_one_letter_code
_entity_poly.pdbx_strand_id
1 'polypeptide(L)'
;DITSGLKQLDSTYQETNQQVLKNLDEIFSTTSPSANNEIGQEDALNIKKAAIALRGDLALLKANFEANELFFISEDVIFKTYM
;
A
#
# COMPACT_ATOMS: atom_id res chain seq x y z
N ASP A 1 17.35 18.09 -2.11
CA ASP A 1 16.99 18.67 -0.81
C ASP A 1 16.18 17.63 -0.05
N ILE A 2 16.47 17.43 1.25
CA ILE A 2 16.05 16.23 2.00
C ILE A 2 14.54 16.23 2.25
N THR A 3 14.01 17.37 2.71
CA THR A 3 12.57 17.49 3.03
C THR A 3 11.70 17.38 1.79
N SER A 4 12.09 18.03 0.68
CA SER A 4 11.34 17.93 -0.58
C SER A 4 11.46 16.56 -1.22
N GLY A 5 12.63 15.91 -1.11
CA GLY A 5 12.83 14.53 -1.54
C GLY A 5 11.91 13.56 -0.79
N LEU A 6 11.87 13.64 0.55
CA LEU A 6 11.01 12.76 1.37
C LEU A 6 9.53 12.93 1.01
N LYS A 7 9.05 14.17 0.86
CA LYS A 7 7.67 14.43 0.44
C LYS A 7 7.35 13.91 -0.96
N GLN A 8 8.29 14.00 -1.89
CA GLN A 8 8.10 13.49 -3.24
C GLN A 8 8.01 11.95 -3.24
N LEU A 9 8.85 11.27 -2.46
CA LEU A 9 8.79 9.82 -2.31
C LEU A 9 7.48 9.38 -1.65
N ASP A 10 7.06 10.01 -0.55
CA ASP A 10 5.80 9.70 0.13
C ASP A 10 4.59 9.91 -0.80
N SER A 11 4.51 11.06 -1.49
CA SER A 11 3.42 11.33 -2.44
C SER A 11 3.34 10.27 -3.55
N THR A 12 4.49 9.87 -4.11
CA THR A 12 4.54 8.87 -5.18
C THR A 12 4.16 7.49 -4.64
N TYR A 13 4.61 7.12 -3.44
CA TYR A 13 4.23 5.88 -2.77
C TYR A 13 2.73 5.82 -2.51
N GLN A 14 2.13 6.89 -1.96
CA GLN A 14 0.70 6.91 -1.67
C GLN A 14 -0.15 6.82 -2.94
N GLU A 15 0.20 7.55 -4.00
CA GLU A 15 -0.52 7.51 -5.27
C GLU A 15 -0.45 6.10 -5.91
N THR A 16 0.74 5.53 -6.00
CA THR A 16 0.93 4.21 -6.60
C THR A 16 0.31 3.09 -5.75
N ASN A 17 0.38 3.17 -4.42
CA ASN A 17 -0.30 2.24 -3.52
C ASN A 17 -1.82 2.28 -3.71
N GLN A 18 -2.40 3.47 -3.89
CA GLN A 18 -3.83 3.62 -4.18
C GLN A 18 -4.22 3.00 -5.54
N GLN A 19 -3.37 3.16 -6.56
CA GLN A 19 -3.57 2.54 -7.87
C GLN A 19 -3.52 1.01 -7.77
N VAL A 20 -2.57 0.45 -7.00
CA VAL A 20 -2.48 -1.00 -6.77
C VAL A 20 -3.73 -1.52 -6.07
N LEU A 21 -4.19 -0.85 -5.01
CA LEU A 21 -5.42 -1.24 -4.31
C LEU A 21 -6.63 -1.25 -5.24
N LYS A 22 -6.75 -0.25 -6.13
CA LYS A 22 -7.80 -0.21 -7.15
C LYS A 22 -7.72 -1.41 -8.10
N ASN A 23 -6.53 -1.76 -8.57
CA ASN A 23 -6.33 -2.92 -9.44
C ASN A 23 -6.68 -4.24 -8.73
N LEU A 24 -6.39 -4.36 -7.44
CA LEU A 24 -6.78 -5.53 -6.64
C LEU A 24 -8.31 -5.62 -6.48
N ASP A 25 -8.99 -4.48 -6.25
CA ASP A 25 -10.46 -4.43 -6.19
C ASP A 25 -11.09 -4.83 -7.54
N GLU A 26 -10.49 -4.43 -8.67
CA GLU A 26 -10.91 -4.88 -10.01
C GLU A 26 -10.73 -6.39 -10.19
N ILE A 27 -9.62 -6.97 -9.72
CA ILE A 27 -9.40 -8.43 -9.72
C ILE A 27 -10.47 -9.14 -8.88
N PHE A 28 -10.81 -8.64 -7.69
CA PHE A 28 -11.86 -9.23 -6.87
C PHE A 28 -13.24 -9.21 -7.54
N SER A 29 -13.52 -8.18 -8.34
CA SER A 29 -14.77 -8.07 -9.10
C SER A 29 -14.82 -9.02 -10.31
N THR A 30 -13.70 -9.18 -11.01
CA THR A 30 -13.63 -9.89 -12.31
C THR A 30 -13.29 -11.37 -12.21
N THR A 31 -12.68 -11.81 -11.10
CA THR A 31 -12.41 -13.24 -10.81
C THR A 31 -13.55 -13.94 -10.08
N SER A 32 -14.74 -13.32 -10.02
CA SER A 32 -15.95 -13.98 -9.50
C SER A 32 -16.27 -15.24 -10.31
N PRO A 33 -16.73 -16.35 -9.68
CA PRO A 33 -17.15 -17.57 -10.38
C PRO A 33 -18.19 -17.35 -11.48
N SER A 34 -18.93 -16.22 -11.43
CA SER A 34 -19.91 -15.82 -12.42
C SER A 34 -19.34 -15.11 -13.65
N ALA A 35 -18.06 -14.70 -13.63
CA ALA A 35 -17.46 -13.79 -14.61
C ALA A 35 -16.37 -14.42 -15.48
N ASN A 36 -15.87 -15.63 -15.17
CA ASN A 36 -14.69 -16.19 -15.83
C ASN A 36 -14.83 -17.68 -16.15
N ASN A 37 -15.17 -17.98 -17.41
CA ASN A 37 -15.12 -19.34 -17.97
C ASN A 37 -13.72 -19.69 -18.53
N GLU A 38 -12.80 -18.72 -18.64
CA GLU A 38 -11.47 -18.90 -19.22
C GLU A 38 -10.38 -19.20 -18.19
N ILE A 39 -10.53 -18.68 -16.96
CA ILE A 39 -9.63 -18.97 -15.83
C ILE A 39 -10.23 -20.13 -15.03
N GLY A 40 -9.43 -21.17 -14.78
CA GLY A 40 -9.86 -22.29 -13.92
C GLY A 40 -10.27 -21.78 -12.53
N GLN A 41 -11.31 -22.35 -11.94
CA GLN A 41 -11.84 -21.90 -10.64
C GLN A 41 -10.79 -21.89 -9.51
N GLU A 42 -9.86 -22.84 -9.55
CA GLU A 42 -8.76 -22.94 -8.58
C GLU A 42 -7.74 -21.80 -8.76
N ASP A 43 -7.36 -21.48 -9.99
CA ASP A 43 -6.45 -20.39 -10.30
C ASP A 43 -7.06 -19.04 -9.92
N ALA A 44 -8.34 -18.82 -10.24
CA ALA A 44 -9.08 -17.63 -9.83
C ALA A 44 -9.13 -17.48 -8.31
N LEU A 45 -9.35 -18.59 -7.58
CA LEU A 45 -9.33 -18.59 -6.11
C LEU A 45 -7.94 -18.28 -5.54
N ASN A 46 -6.88 -18.83 -6.15
CA ASN A 46 -5.52 -18.60 -5.69
C ASN A 46 -5.05 -17.16 -5.97
N ILE A 47 -5.42 -16.59 -7.11
CA ILE A 47 -5.23 -15.16 -7.42
C ILE A 47 -5.93 -14.30 -6.36
N LYS A 48 -7.18 -14.64 -6.01
CA LYS A 48 -7.94 -13.95 -4.97
C LYS A 48 -7.25 -14.01 -3.60
N LYS A 49 -6.71 -15.17 -3.21
CA LYS A 49 -5.94 -15.31 -1.95
C LYS A 49 -4.68 -14.45 -1.96
N ALA A 50 -3.93 -14.46 -3.05
CA ALA A 50 -2.73 -13.64 -3.21
C ALA A 50 -3.04 -12.13 -3.11
N ALA A 51 -4.14 -11.68 -3.74
CA ALA A 51 -4.61 -10.31 -3.66
C ALA A 51 -4.99 -9.89 -2.22
N ILE A 52 -5.62 -10.78 -1.45
CA ILE A 52 -5.95 -10.51 -0.03
C ILE A 52 -4.67 -10.40 0.81
N ALA A 53 -3.71 -11.29 0.62
CA ALA A 53 -2.43 -11.25 1.33
C ALA A 53 -1.69 -9.94 1.03
N LEU A 54 -1.56 -9.59 -0.26
CA LEU A 54 -0.90 -8.35 -0.67
C LEU A 54 -1.59 -7.10 -0.09
N ARG A 55 -2.92 -7.07 -0.02
CA ARG A 55 -3.66 -5.96 0.62
C ARG A 55 -3.30 -5.81 2.10
N GLY A 56 -3.12 -6.92 2.81
CA GLY A 56 -2.66 -6.93 4.20
C GLY A 56 -1.23 -6.40 4.35
N ASP A 57 -0.31 -6.88 3.51
CA ASP A 57 1.09 -6.47 3.52
C ASP A 57 1.25 -4.96 3.24
N LEU A 58 0.52 -4.44 2.26
CA LEU A 58 0.52 -3.01 1.93
C LEU A 58 -0.01 -2.15 3.09
N ALA A 59 -1.00 -2.65 3.86
CA ALA A 59 -1.52 -1.94 5.02
C ALA A 59 -0.47 -1.85 6.15
N LEU A 60 0.28 -2.92 6.40
CA LEU A 60 1.35 -2.93 7.39
C LEU A 60 2.52 -2.01 7.00
N LEU A 61 2.92 -2.04 5.72
CA LEU A 61 3.97 -1.16 5.21
C LEU A 61 3.58 0.32 5.33
N LYS A 62 2.35 0.66 4.94
CA LYS A 62 1.83 2.02 5.06
C LYS A 62 1.82 2.48 6.53
N ALA A 63 1.29 1.67 7.43
CA ALA A 63 1.25 2.00 8.86
C ALA A 63 2.65 2.23 9.45
N ASN A 64 3.65 1.45 9.01
CA ASN A 64 5.03 1.62 9.44
C ASN A 64 5.64 2.93 8.93
N PHE A 65 5.41 3.30 7.66
CA PHE A 65 5.90 4.57 7.12
C PHE A 65 5.26 5.78 7.80
N GLU A 66 3.93 5.77 7.99
CA GLU A 66 3.22 6.85 8.68
C GLU A 66 3.70 7.03 10.13
N ALA A 67 3.95 5.94 10.85
CA ALA A 67 4.49 5.98 12.20
C ALA A 67 5.91 6.59 12.23
N ASN A 68 6.77 6.21 11.28
CA ASN A 68 8.13 6.73 11.19
C ASN A 68 8.16 8.22 10.85
N GLU A 69 7.31 8.67 9.92
CA GLU A 69 7.22 10.10 9.58
C GLU A 69 6.74 10.94 10.77
N LEU A 70 5.75 10.45 11.53
CA LEU A 70 5.31 11.14 12.74
C LEU A 70 6.41 11.20 13.80
N PHE A 71 7.18 10.13 13.96
CA PHE A 71 8.36 10.10 14.83
C PHE A 71 9.40 11.14 14.40
N PHE A 72 9.70 11.25 13.10
CA PHE A 72 10.63 12.25 12.59
C PHE A 72 10.21 13.68 12.90
N ILE A 73 8.91 13.99 12.91
CA ILE A 73 8.40 15.32 13.28
C ILE A 73 8.69 15.62 14.75
N SER A 74 8.37 14.69 15.66
CA SER A 74 8.64 14.91 17.09
C SER A 74 10.14 14.97 17.38
N GLU A 75 10.93 14.13 16.74
CA GLU A 75 12.38 14.06 16.94
C GLU A 75 13.05 15.34 16.41
N ASP A 76 12.62 15.87 15.26
CA ASP A 76 13.12 17.14 14.72
C ASP A 76 12.86 18.33 15.67
N VAL A 77 11.74 18.34 16.40
CA VAL A 77 11.48 19.36 17.43
C VAL A 77 12.44 19.22 18.62
N ILE A 78 12.71 17.99 19.05
CA ILE A 78 13.67 17.70 20.13
C ILE A 78 15.07 18.20 19.70
N PHE A 79 15.51 17.83 18.49
CA PHE A 79 16.78 18.26 17.90
C PHE A 79 16.92 19.76 17.70
N LYS A 80 15.80 20.50 17.59
CA LYS A 80 15.80 21.95 17.44
C LYS A 80 15.69 22.72 18.75
N THR A 81 15.50 22.05 19.88
CA THR A 81 15.24 22.72 21.16
C THR A 81 16.38 22.54 22.16
N TYR A 82 16.65 21.32 22.61
CA TYR A 82 17.57 21.08 23.74
C TYR A 82 18.65 20.02 23.47
N MET A 83 18.73 19.53 22.23
CA MET A 83 19.89 18.79 21.69
C MET A 83 20.74 19.74 20.85
#